data_AF-A0A484YXW9-F1
#
_entry.id   AF-A0A484YXW9-F1
#
_cell.length_a   1.000
_cell.length_b   1.000
_cell.length_c   1.000
_cell.angle_alpha   90.00
_cell.angle_beta   90.00
_cell.angle_gamma   90.00
#
_symmetry.space_group_name_H-M   'P 1'
#
loop_
_entity.id
_entity.type
_entity.pdbx_description
1 polymer ?
#
loop_
_entity_poly.entity_id
_entity_poly.type
_entity_poly.pdbx_seq_one_letter_code
_entity_poly.pdbx_strand_id
1 'polypeptide(L)'
;MMDNAEILRGTLALYDWTESEMNRRRLEAIVDVQHSLIQRFERGFLLRGVDIQVTLDSNGFAGEGDITLFGELLHRFFATVCRYPLIHSTDLNSATHRKVPAMDRASQPARTGLTDRLAPDIARINFYRFCQLLEQSQQKAPLGSTDNPAADAVRFRPHPGMGFPVSELKNVERDVDNPDAPPTVRTTFLGLYGVDSPLPTAYLDYITQRHDGHDAVMAFLDIFNHRFITQYYRIWRKYNYPASFEAGAVDDISRCLLGLIGLGIPGSENHIATPVSRFLALLSVMRLPTRTAEGVTALVGLLAPLTKATVVPHDPQPVILPAPAGLSKNSRISLKTRTLLGRTGTDVNSQLLLKLYTEDAAEARGWLPGGQLHSDLLVLLRVYLGWRCQARLQLTLPVSLLPAARLGKQRVQISRTGILRASFAAPATGTVTVSLGRYQGLIPAFSIRNRESMTHVSYSF
;
A
#
# COMPACT_ATOMS: atom_id res chain seq x y z
N MET A 1 -27.08 -17.48 -4.05
CA MET A 1 -26.82 -16.16 -3.41
C MET A 1 -27.67 -15.04 -4.02
N MET A 2 -28.52 -15.30 -5.01
CA MET A 2 -29.57 -14.38 -5.46
C MET A 2 -30.89 -15.15 -5.59
N ASP A 3 -31.22 -15.97 -4.60
CA ASP A 3 -32.20 -17.07 -4.76
C ASP A 3 -33.66 -16.60 -4.57
N ASN A 4 -33.92 -15.28 -4.64
CA ASN A 4 -35.24 -14.68 -4.45
C ASN A 4 -35.32 -13.29 -5.13
N ALA A 5 -36.46 -12.98 -5.75
CA ALA A 5 -36.75 -11.68 -6.37
C ALA A 5 -36.58 -10.50 -5.41
N GLU A 6 -36.89 -10.64 -4.12
CA GLU A 6 -36.66 -9.58 -3.12
C GLU A 6 -35.18 -9.20 -2.98
N ILE A 7 -34.28 -10.19 -3.07
CA ILE A 7 -32.84 -9.96 -2.96
C ILE A 7 -32.33 -9.26 -4.20
N LEU A 8 -32.79 -9.67 -5.39
CA LEU A 8 -32.43 -9.00 -6.64
C LEU A 8 -32.96 -7.56 -6.69
N ARG A 9 -34.22 -7.34 -6.29
CA ARG A 9 -34.83 -6.01 -6.15
C ARG A 9 -34.06 -5.15 -5.16
N GLY A 10 -33.75 -5.67 -3.97
CA GLY A 10 -32.99 -4.96 -2.95
C GLY A 10 -31.59 -4.60 -3.43
N THR A 11 -30.90 -5.54 -4.09
CA THR A 11 -29.58 -5.33 -4.67
C THR A 11 -29.61 -4.23 -5.73
N LEU A 12 -30.57 -4.28 -6.66
CA LEU A 12 -30.73 -3.27 -7.70
C LEU A 12 -31.19 -1.91 -7.14
N ALA A 13 -32.02 -1.90 -6.09
CA ALA A 13 -32.47 -0.70 -5.39
C ALA A 13 -31.34 0.02 -4.66
N LEU A 14 -30.32 -0.70 -4.16
CA LEU A 14 -29.10 -0.07 -3.62
C LEU A 14 -28.35 0.77 -4.66
N TYR A 15 -28.55 0.47 -5.95
CA TYR A 15 -27.95 1.21 -7.05
C TYR A 15 -28.87 2.36 -7.54
N ASP A 16 -30.18 2.34 -7.26
CA ASP A 16 -31.09 3.44 -7.64
C ASP A 16 -30.99 4.65 -6.72
N TRP A 17 -30.11 5.56 -7.10
CA TRP A 17 -29.88 6.87 -6.50
C TRP A 17 -30.64 8.04 -7.16
N THR A 18 -31.45 7.76 -8.18
CA THR A 18 -32.09 8.80 -9.01
C THR A 18 -33.46 9.22 -8.51
N GLU A 19 -33.98 8.50 -7.50
CA GLU A 19 -35.34 8.65 -6.95
C GLU A 19 -36.46 8.68 -8.02
N SER A 20 -36.17 8.17 -9.22
CA SER A 20 -37.08 8.20 -10.36
C SER A 20 -38.25 7.23 -10.14
N GLU A 21 -39.47 7.75 -10.27
CA GLU A 21 -40.68 6.93 -10.15
C GLU A 21 -40.69 5.78 -11.18
N MET A 22 -40.10 6.01 -12.36
CA MET A 22 -40.02 5.00 -13.42
C MET A 22 -39.04 3.87 -13.08
N ASN A 23 -37.92 4.18 -12.41
CA ASN A 23 -36.96 3.16 -11.97
C ASN A 23 -37.55 2.32 -10.83
N ARG A 24 -38.26 2.96 -9.89
CA ARG A 24 -38.98 2.25 -8.83
C ARG A 24 -40.03 1.29 -9.41
N ARG A 25 -40.80 1.72 -10.42
CA ARG A 25 -41.76 0.86 -11.13
C ARG A 25 -41.10 -0.33 -11.82
N ARG A 26 -39.96 -0.13 -12.50
CA ARG A 26 -39.19 -1.22 -13.15
C ARG A 26 -38.63 -2.23 -12.15
N LEU A 27 -38.13 -1.77 -11.00
CA LEU A 27 -37.65 -2.65 -9.94
C LEU A 27 -38.78 -3.45 -9.30
N GLU A 28 -39.93 -2.81 -9.05
CA GLU A 28 -41.14 -3.49 -8.56
C GLU A 28 -41.69 -4.51 -9.56
N ALA A 29 -41.36 -4.38 -10.85
CA ALA A 29 -41.79 -5.28 -11.91
C ALA A 29 -41.00 -6.59 -12.00
N ILE A 30 -39.90 -6.77 -11.26
CA ILE A 30 -39.27 -8.09 -11.12
C ILE A 30 -40.18 -8.93 -10.24
N VAL A 31 -40.80 -9.98 -10.76
CA VAL A 31 -41.80 -10.79 -10.04
C VAL A 31 -41.15 -11.98 -9.34
N ASP A 32 -40.34 -12.75 -10.07
CA ASP A 32 -39.75 -14.01 -9.59
C ASP A 32 -38.33 -14.22 -10.15
N VAL A 33 -37.50 -14.98 -9.43
CA VAL A 33 -36.14 -15.36 -9.85
C VAL A 33 -35.90 -16.83 -9.49
N GLN A 34 -35.63 -17.67 -10.48
CA GLN A 34 -35.39 -19.10 -10.30
C GLN A 34 -34.00 -19.50 -10.80
N HIS A 35 -33.36 -20.43 -10.09
CA HIS A 35 -32.02 -20.92 -10.43
C HIS A 35 -32.05 -22.43 -10.69
N SER A 36 -31.45 -22.86 -11.79
CA SER A 36 -31.24 -24.28 -12.07
C SER A 36 -29.78 -24.58 -12.38
N LEU A 37 -29.28 -25.74 -11.94
CA LEU A 37 -27.90 -26.14 -12.22
C LEU A 37 -27.84 -26.76 -13.62
N ILE A 38 -27.02 -26.20 -14.49
CA ILE A 38 -26.74 -26.78 -15.80
C ILE A 38 -25.44 -27.60 -15.71
N GLN A 39 -25.47 -28.85 -16.17
CA GLN A 39 -24.29 -29.69 -16.32
C GLN A 39 -24.19 -30.19 -17.76
N ARG A 40 -23.09 -29.87 -18.45
CA ARG A 40 -22.87 -30.26 -19.84
C ARG A 40 -21.45 -30.77 -20.05
N PHE A 41 -21.29 -31.87 -20.76
CA PHE A 41 -19.98 -32.33 -21.22
C PHE A 41 -19.65 -31.69 -22.57
N GLU A 42 -18.49 -31.03 -22.66
CA GLU A 42 -18.02 -30.41 -23.90
C GLU A 42 -16.51 -30.67 -24.07
N ARG A 43 -16.11 -31.26 -25.21
CA ARG A 43 -14.71 -31.64 -25.54
C ARG A 43 -13.99 -32.42 -24.43
N GLY A 44 -14.70 -33.30 -23.72
CA GLY A 44 -14.12 -34.15 -22.67
C GLY A 44 -14.05 -33.51 -21.28
N PHE A 45 -14.51 -32.27 -21.10
CA PHE A 45 -14.60 -31.60 -19.80
C PHE A 45 -16.07 -31.45 -19.36
N LEU A 46 -16.33 -31.63 -18.07
CA LEU A 46 -17.64 -31.34 -17.47
C LEU A 46 -17.71 -29.84 -17.15
N LEU A 47 -18.54 -29.12 -17.90
CA LEU A 47 -18.91 -27.73 -17.63
C LEU A 47 -20.11 -27.70 -16.69
N ARG A 48 -19.99 -26.93 -15.61
CA ARG A 48 -21.08 -26.63 -14.68
C ARG A 48 -21.43 -25.16 -14.82
N GLY A 49 -22.71 -24.88 -15.03
CA GLY A 49 -23.27 -23.53 -15.12
C GLY A 49 -24.49 -23.41 -14.22
N VAL A 50 -24.99 -22.18 -14.10
CA VAL A 50 -26.25 -21.88 -13.40
C VAL A 50 -27.12 -21.15 -14.40
N ASP A 51 -28.32 -21.65 -14.63
CA ASP A 51 -29.37 -20.94 -15.33
C ASP A 51 -30.08 -20.01 -14.34
N ILE A 52 -30.33 -18.77 -14.75
CA ILE A 52 -31.03 -17.78 -13.95
C ILE A 52 -32.22 -17.30 -14.77
N GLN A 53 -33.42 -17.70 -14.35
CA GLN A 53 -34.66 -17.28 -14.98
C GLN A 53 -35.27 -16.15 -14.17
N VAL A 54 -35.45 -14.97 -14.79
CA VAL A 54 -36.06 -13.79 -14.16
C VAL A 54 -37.41 -13.52 -14.82
N THR A 55 -38.47 -13.51 -14.02
CA THR A 55 -39.83 -13.22 -14.47
C THR A 55 -40.13 -11.74 -14.26
N LEU A 56 -40.56 -11.04 -15.32
CA LEU A 56 -40.84 -9.61 -15.31
C LEU A 56 -42.32 -9.32 -15.63
N ASP A 57 -42.93 -8.38 -14.90
CA ASP A 57 -44.24 -7.81 -15.21
C ASP A 57 -44.10 -6.73 -16.28
N SER A 58 -44.72 -6.94 -17.44
CA SER A 58 -44.64 -6.02 -18.58
C SER A 58 -45.25 -4.64 -18.30
N ASN A 59 -46.16 -4.53 -17.32
CA ASN A 59 -46.81 -3.26 -16.97
C ASN A 59 -45.88 -2.24 -16.29
N GLY A 60 -44.72 -2.68 -15.78
CA GLY A 60 -43.73 -1.81 -15.16
C GLY A 60 -42.76 -1.13 -16.13
N PHE A 61 -42.88 -1.41 -17.43
CA PHE A 61 -41.98 -0.96 -18.48
C PHE A 61 -42.71 -0.15 -19.55
N ALA A 62 -42.00 0.73 -20.24
CA ALA A 62 -42.60 1.61 -21.27
C ALA A 62 -42.95 0.89 -22.60
N GLY A 63 -42.64 -0.42 -22.72
CA GLY A 63 -42.90 -1.25 -23.89
C GLY A 63 -41.91 -2.42 -24.01
N GLU A 64 -42.07 -3.26 -25.04
CA GLU A 64 -41.17 -4.42 -25.27
C GLU A 64 -39.69 -4.05 -25.44
N GLY A 65 -39.40 -2.87 -26.01
CA GLY A 65 -38.04 -2.34 -26.12
C GLY A 65 -37.38 -2.12 -24.75
N ASP A 66 -38.11 -1.56 -23.79
CA ASP A 66 -37.60 -1.29 -22.44
C ASP A 66 -37.38 -2.59 -21.66
N ILE A 67 -38.24 -3.59 -21.87
CA ILE A 67 -38.09 -4.94 -21.29
C ILE A 67 -36.84 -5.65 -21.84
N THR A 68 -36.64 -5.61 -23.16
CA THR A 68 -35.48 -6.23 -23.80
C THR A 68 -34.17 -5.55 -23.43
N LEU A 69 -34.15 -4.21 -23.32
CA LEU A 69 -33.00 -3.47 -22.81
C LEU A 69 -32.68 -3.84 -21.36
N PHE A 70 -33.71 -3.90 -20.51
CA PHE A 70 -33.55 -4.29 -19.11
C PHE A 70 -33.00 -5.71 -18.98
N GLY A 71 -33.51 -6.65 -19.79
CA GLY A 71 -33.02 -8.03 -19.86
C GLY A 71 -31.56 -8.13 -20.30
N GLU A 72 -31.16 -7.41 -21.36
CA GLU A 72 -29.77 -7.39 -21.85
C GLU A 72 -28.80 -6.78 -20.82
N LEU A 73 -29.22 -5.75 -20.10
CA LEU A 73 -28.43 -5.16 -19.02
C LEU A 73 -28.27 -6.10 -17.83
N LEU A 74 -29.34 -6.80 -17.42
CA LEU A 74 -29.28 -7.85 -16.40
C LEU A 74 -28.35 -8.98 -16.84
N HIS A 75 -28.43 -9.41 -18.09
CA HIS A 75 -27.55 -10.43 -18.66
C HIS A 75 -26.08 -10.01 -18.53
N ARG A 76 -25.72 -8.79 -18.93
CA ARG A 76 -24.35 -8.26 -18.81
C ARG A 76 -23.92 -8.05 -17.36
N PHE A 77 -24.83 -7.62 -16.49
CA PHE A 77 -24.57 -7.49 -15.06
C PHE A 77 -24.22 -8.85 -14.45
N PHE A 78 -25.01 -9.90 -14.72
CA PHE A 78 -24.70 -11.26 -14.28
C PHE A 78 -23.43 -11.81 -14.90
N ALA A 79 -23.16 -11.55 -16.18
CA ALA A 79 -21.91 -11.98 -16.83
C ALA A 79 -20.66 -11.34 -16.18
N THR A 80 -20.80 -10.16 -15.58
CA THR A 80 -19.69 -9.45 -14.92
C THR A 80 -19.50 -9.89 -13.47
N VAL A 81 -20.58 -10.25 -12.78
CA VAL A 81 -20.55 -10.69 -11.37
C VAL A 81 -20.28 -12.20 -11.24
N CYS A 82 -20.77 -13.02 -12.18
CA CYS A 82 -20.62 -14.47 -12.18
C CYS A 82 -19.49 -14.92 -13.13
N ARG A 83 -18.42 -15.49 -12.58
CA ARG A 83 -17.24 -15.95 -13.33
C ARG A 83 -17.43 -17.28 -14.08
N TYR A 84 -18.66 -17.71 -14.35
CA TYR A 84 -19.02 -18.96 -15.02
C TYR A 84 -19.81 -18.69 -16.31
N PRO A 85 -19.70 -19.53 -17.36
CA PRO A 85 -20.48 -19.35 -18.58
C PRO A 85 -21.98 -19.55 -18.30
N LEU A 86 -22.76 -18.46 -18.39
CA LEU A 86 -24.22 -18.48 -18.33
C LEU A 86 -24.81 -18.72 -19.73
N ILE A 87 -25.80 -19.62 -19.81
CA ILE A 87 -26.70 -19.75 -20.96
C ILE A 87 -28.06 -19.28 -20.43
N HIS A 88 -28.69 -18.31 -21.09
CA HIS A 88 -29.93 -17.69 -20.63
C HIS A 88 -31.07 -18.07 -21.59
N SER A 89 -32.23 -18.51 -21.06
CA SER A 89 -33.51 -18.43 -21.78
C SER A 89 -34.51 -17.63 -20.95
N THR A 90 -35.36 -16.84 -21.61
CA THR A 90 -36.36 -15.97 -20.99
C THR A 90 -37.74 -16.46 -21.39
N ASP A 91 -38.58 -16.84 -20.42
CA ASP A 91 -40.00 -17.12 -20.60
C ASP A 91 -40.84 -16.14 -19.75
N LEU A 92 -41.84 -15.49 -20.36
CA LEU A 92 -42.74 -14.51 -19.74
C LEU A 92 -43.96 -15.18 -19.10
N ASN A 93 -44.32 -14.80 -17.87
CA ASN A 93 -45.68 -14.98 -17.31
C ASN A 93 -45.99 -13.94 -16.22
N SER A 94 -47.21 -13.40 -16.21
CA SER A 94 -47.64 -12.24 -15.41
C SER A 94 -48.46 -12.60 -14.16
N ALA A 95 -48.19 -11.97 -13.00
CA ALA A 95 -49.14 -11.80 -11.89
C ALA A 95 -48.70 -10.71 -10.88
N THR A 96 -49.69 -10.00 -10.32
CA THR A 96 -49.66 -8.71 -9.60
C THR A 96 -49.79 -8.81 -8.06
N HIS A 97 -49.02 -8.03 -7.26
CA HIS A 97 -49.50 -7.12 -6.17
C HIS A 97 -48.39 -6.44 -5.30
N ARG A 98 -48.69 -5.21 -4.84
CA ARG A 98 -47.89 -4.16 -4.11
C ARG A 98 -47.70 -4.33 -2.56
N LYS A 99 -46.61 -3.76 -1.98
CA LYS A 99 -46.57 -2.54 -1.09
C LYS A 99 -45.17 -2.22 -0.46
N VAL A 100 -44.90 -0.93 -0.19
CA VAL A 100 -43.63 -0.26 0.27
C VAL A 100 -43.81 0.46 1.63
N PRO A 101 -42.75 0.69 2.45
CA PRO A 101 -42.22 2.06 2.77
C PRO A 101 -40.65 2.10 2.89
N ALA A 102 -39.85 3.08 2.40
CA ALA A 102 -39.57 4.48 2.81
C ALA A 102 -39.10 4.68 4.27
N MET A 103 -38.12 5.49 4.68
CA MET A 103 -37.03 6.33 4.12
C MET A 103 -36.28 6.90 5.35
N ASP A 104 -34.98 7.22 5.31
CA ASP A 104 -34.39 8.12 6.33
C ASP A 104 -33.15 8.93 5.87
N ARG A 105 -33.00 10.10 6.50
CA ARG A 105 -32.37 11.34 5.98
C ARG A 105 -30.93 11.66 6.48
N ALA A 106 -30.27 12.51 5.66
CA ALA A 106 -29.38 13.66 5.97
C ALA A 106 -27.85 13.53 6.19
N SER A 107 -27.07 14.39 5.49
CA SER A 107 -26.25 15.51 6.06
C SER A 107 -25.11 16.03 5.12
N GLN A 108 -24.98 17.36 4.97
CA GLN A 108 -23.93 18.17 4.28
C GLN A 108 -23.34 19.22 5.28
N PRO A 109 -22.28 20.05 5.02
CA PRO A 109 -21.49 20.32 3.79
C PRO A 109 -19.94 20.44 3.99
N ALA A 110 -19.15 19.81 3.10
CA ALA A 110 -17.73 20.14 2.85
C ALA A 110 -17.31 19.76 1.41
N ARG A 111 -18.29 19.46 0.55
CA ARG A 111 -18.15 18.53 -0.57
C ARG A 111 -17.59 19.16 -1.86
N THR A 112 -17.43 20.48 -1.91
CA THR A 112 -17.51 21.22 -3.18
C THR A 112 -16.35 22.16 -3.52
N GLY A 113 -15.47 22.50 -2.57
CA GLY A 113 -14.44 23.53 -2.83
C GLY A 113 -13.36 23.14 -3.85
N LEU A 114 -12.98 21.86 -3.92
CA LEU A 114 -11.96 21.40 -4.87
C LEU A 114 -12.53 21.28 -6.30
N THR A 115 -13.71 20.67 -6.43
CA THR A 115 -14.37 20.48 -7.72
C THR A 115 -14.70 21.81 -8.38
N ASP A 116 -15.05 22.85 -7.61
CA ASP A 116 -15.31 24.20 -8.14
C ASP A 116 -14.08 24.90 -8.66
N ARG A 117 -12.96 24.76 -7.95
CA ARG A 117 -11.68 25.34 -8.38
C ARG A 117 -11.15 24.67 -9.63
N LEU A 118 -11.42 23.37 -9.79
CA LEU A 118 -10.97 22.58 -10.94
C LEU A 118 -11.95 22.58 -12.11
N ALA A 119 -13.22 22.98 -11.90
CA ALA A 119 -14.24 23.04 -12.94
C ALA A 119 -13.82 23.80 -14.22
N PRO A 120 -13.18 24.99 -14.17
CA PRO A 120 -12.81 25.72 -15.40
C PRO A 120 -11.75 25.01 -16.24
N ASP A 121 -10.85 24.25 -15.61
CA ASP A 121 -9.72 23.58 -16.29
C ASP A 121 -9.88 22.04 -16.34
N ILE A 122 -11.06 21.51 -16.00
CA ILE A 122 -11.23 20.07 -15.79
C ILE A 122 -10.91 19.24 -17.04
N ALA A 123 -11.14 19.79 -18.23
CA ALA A 123 -10.82 19.15 -19.51
C ALA A 123 -9.31 18.91 -19.70
N ARG A 124 -8.44 19.59 -18.96
CA ARG A 124 -6.99 19.41 -19.03
C ARG A 124 -6.47 18.39 -18.01
N ILE A 125 -7.32 17.93 -17.11
CA ILE A 125 -6.95 17.06 -15.99
C ILE A 125 -7.22 15.60 -16.37
N ASN A 126 -6.26 14.73 -16.09
CA ASN A 126 -6.44 13.29 -16.23
C ASN A 126 -7.40 12.75 -15.16
N PHE A 127 -8.29 11.82 -15.55
CA PHE A 127 -9.29 11.22 -14.68
C PHE A 127 -8.70 10.61 -13.39
N TYR A 128 -7.61 9.85 -13.49
CA TYR A 128 -6.97 9.24 -12.31
C TYR A 128 -6.45 10.29 -11.35
N ARG A 129 -5.82 11.36 -11.87
CA ARG A 129 -5.29 12.45 -11.05
C ARG A 129 -6.41 13.23 -10.38
N PHE A 130 -7.52 13.46 -11.08
CA PHE A 130 -8.71 14.08 -10.52
C PHE A 130 -9.26 13.28 -9.33
N CYS A 131 -9.45 11.97 -9.51
CA CYS A 131 -9.92 11.08 -8.45
C CYS A 131 -8.96 11.03 -7.24
N GLN A 132 -7.64 11.00 -7.48
CA GLN A 132 -6.65 11.07 -6.40
C GLN A 132 -6.73 12.38 -5.60
N LEU A 133 -6.84 13.53 -6.28
CA LEU A 133 -6.96 14.83 -5.61
C LEU A 133 -8.26 14.93 -4.82
N LEU A 134 -9.33 14.34 -5.33
CA LEU A 134 -10.59 14.26 -4.63
C LEU A 134 -10.45 13.45 -3.34
N GLU A 135 -9.84 12.26 -3.40
CA GLU A 135 -9.56 11.43 -2.22
C GLU A 135 -8.64 12.13 -1.21
N GLN A 136 -7.63 12.88 -1.66
CA GLN A 136 -6.74 13.65 -0.77
C GLN A 136 -7.44 14.84 -0.12
N SER A 137 -8.39 15.46 -0.82
CA SER A 137 -9.15 16.59 -0.29
C SER A 137 -10.21 16.18 0.73
N GLN A 138 -10.57 14.89 0.78
CA GLN A 138 -11.67 14.38 1.59
C GLN A 138 -11.19 13.36 2.61
N GLN A 139 -11.48 13.58 3.89
CA GLN A 139 -11.20 12.63 4.98
C GLN A 139 -12.20 11.45 5.05
N LYS A 140 -12.94 11.17 3.97
CA LYS A 140 -13.93 10.08 3.90
C LYS A 140 -13.37 8.85 3.19
N ALA A 141 -14.17 7.79 3.19
CA ALA A 141 -13.85 6.54 2.53
C ALA A 141 -13.49 6.76 1.04
N PRO A 142 -12.55 5.99 0.48
CA PRO A 142 -12.17 6.05 -0.94
C PRO A 142 -13.36 5.96 -1.89
N LEU A 143 -13.23 6.54 -3.10
CA LEU A 143 -14.30 6.51 -4.10
C LEU A 143 -14.72 5.08 -4.43
N GLY A 144 -16.03 4.80 -4.42
CA GLY A 144 -16.59 3.48 -4.74
C GLY A 144 -16.23 2.38 -3.75
N SER A 145 -15.75 2.75 -2.55
CA SER A 145 -15.48 1.80 -1.46
C SER A 145 -16.73 1.38 -0.68
N THR A 146 -17.75 2.23 -0.67
CA THR A 146 -19.04 1.97 -0.02
C THR A 146 -19.98 1.21 -0.94
N ASP A 147 -20.92 0.46 -0.34
CA ASP A 147 -21.98 -0.23 -1.09
C ASP A 147 -23.04 0.72 -1.63
N ASN A 148 -23.23 1.87 -0.97
CA ASN A 148 -24.16 2.90 -1.39
C ASN A 148 -23.45 3.97 -2.25
N PRO A 149 -23.83 4.13 -3.53
CA PRO A 149 -23.36 5.23 -4.37
C PRO A 149 -23.66 6.61 -3.76
N ALA A 150 -24.73 6.76 -2.98
CA ALA A 150 -25.12 8.00 -2.34
C ALA A 150 -23.99 8.62 -1.48
N ALA A 151 -23.12 7.77 -0.93
CA ALA A 151 -22.01 8.17 -0.06
C ALA A 151 -20.80 8.76 -0.83
N ASP A 152 -20.69 8.49 -2.14
CA ASP A 152 -19.62 9.04 -2.97
C ASP A 152 -19.80 10.56 -3.15
N ALA A 153 -18.69 11.29 -3.09
CA ALA A 153 -18.72 12.75 -3.06
C ALA A 153 -18.90 13.42 -4.43
N VAL A 154 -18.76 12.65 -5.51
CA VAL A 154 -18.96 13.09 -6.89
C VAL A 154 -19.79 12.05 -7.63
N ARG A 155 -20.59 12.51 -8.58
CA ARG A 155 -21.32 11.67 -9.53
C ARG A 155 -20.57 11.64 -10.84
N PHE A 156 -20.26 10.46 -11.36
CA PHE A 156 -19.69 10.32 -12.69
C PHE A 156 -20.81 9.94 -13.65
N ARG A 157 -21.01 10.73 -14.69
CA ARG A 157 -22.00 10.48 -15.73
C ARG A 157 -21.35 10.63 -17.11
N PRO A 158 -21.64 9.78 -18.08
CA PRO A 158 -21.16 9.99 -19.44
C PRO A 158 -21.68 11.29 -20.04
N HIS A 159 -20.93 11.83 -20.99
CA HIS A 159 -21.37 12.95 -21.80
C HIS A 159 -22.24 12.44 -22.96
N PRO A 160 -23.49 12.94 -23.12
CA PRO A 160 -24.41 12.43 -24.14
C PRO A 160 -24.10 12.86 -25.58
N GLY A 161 -23.18 13.81 -25.80
CA GLY A 161 -22.86 14.29 -27.15
C GLY A 161 -22.09 13.26 -28.00
N MET A 162 -22.34 13.29 -29.31
CA MET A 162 -21.71 12.42 -30.31
C MET A 162 -20.41 12.99 -30.91
N GLY A 163 -19.93 14.12 -30.39
CA GLY A 163 -18.68 14.73 -30.85
C GLY A 163 -17.46 13.96 -30.31
N PHE A 164 -16.43 13.81 -31.14
CA PHE A 164 -15.18 13.18 -30.72
C PHE A 164 -14.62 13.85 -29.46
N PRO A 165 -14.30 13.07 -28.40
CA PRO A 165 -13.83 13.65 -27.15
C PRO A 165 -12.40 14.17 -27.29
N VAL A 166 -12.17 15.38 -26.78
CA VAL A 166 -10.84 16.02 -26.73
C VAL A 166 -10.11 15.67 -25.42
N SER A 167 -10.87 15.25 -24.39
CA SER A 167 -10.39 14.99 -23.04
C SER A 167 -11.28 13.95 -22.34
N GLU A 168 -10.73 13.23 -21.35
CA GLU A 168 -11.44 12.21 -20.55
C GLU A 168 -12.58 12.80 -19.71
N LEU A 169 -12.39 14.02 -19.22
CA LEU A 169 -13.35 14.80 -18.43
C LEU A 169 -13.81 16.00 -19.26
N LYS A 170 -15.11 16.28 -19.30
CA LYS A 170 -15.65 17.39 -20.11
C LYS A 170 -15.97 18.63 -19.30
N ASN A 171 -16.82 18.49 -18.28
CA ASN A 171 -17.27 19.58 -17.43
C ASN A 171 -17.72 19.06 -16.05
N VAL A 172 -17.91 19.99 -15.13
CA VAL A 172 -18.57 19.75 -13.83
C VAL A 172 -19.91 20.48 -13.85
N GLU A 173 -20.98 19.73 -13.62
CA GLU A 173 -22.35 20.21 -13.53
C GLU A 173 -22.80 20.18 -12.07
N ARG A 174 -23.54 21.21 -11.68
CA ARG A 174 -24.22 21.29 -10.39
C ARG A 174 -25.71 21.29 -10.62
N ASP A 175 -26.41 20.63 -9.72
CA ASP A 175 -27.85 20.72 -9.68
C ASP A 175 -28.23 22.08 -9.06
N VAL A 176 -28.91 22.92 -9.85
CA VAL A 176 -29.34 24.25 -9.42
C VAL A 176 -30.52 24.14 -8.45
N ASP A 177 -31.35 23.11 -8.62
CA ASP A 177 -32.55 22.86 -7.82
C ASP A 177 -32.19 22.17 -6.50
N ASN A 178 -31.07 21.44 -6.47
CA ASN A 178 -30.52 20.83 -5.27
C ASN A 178 -29.03 21.15 -5.06
N PRO A 179 -28.70 22.30 -4.45
CA PRO A 179 -27.32 22.70 -4.14
C PRO A 179 -26.59 21.71 -3.21
N ASP A 180 -27.35 20.92 -2.45
CA ASP A 180 -26.85 19.89 -1.54
C ASP A 180 -26.64 18.52 -2.24
N ALA A 181 -26.88 18.42 -3.55
CA ALA A 181 -26.50 17.25 -4.31
C ALA A 181 -24.98 17.22 -4.58
N PRO A 182 -24.34 16.03 -4.61
CA PRO A 182 -22.95 15.92 -5.04
C PRO A 182 -22.79 16.37 -6.51
N PRO A 183 -21.71 17.11 -6.84
CA PRO A 183 -21.50 17.59 -8.19
C PRO A 183 -21.34 16.44 -9.19
N THR A 184 -21.84 16.65 -10.40
CA THR A 184 -21.76 15.70 -11.52
C THR A 184 -20.56 16.04 -12.39
N VAL A 185 -19.65 15.09 -12.57
CA VAL A 185 -18.53 15.18 -13.48
C VAL A 185 -18.88 14.39 -14.74
N ARG A 186 -18.83 15.07 -15.90
CA ARG A 186 -19.07 14.40 -17.19
C ARG A 186 -17.81 13.73 -17.69
N THR A 187 -17.86 12.42 -17.83
CA THR A 187 -16.81 11.60 -18.46
C THR A 187 -17.13 11.40 -19.93
N THR A 188 -16.12 11.28 -20.77
CA THR A 188 -16.32 11.00 -22.20
C THR A 188 -16.02 9.57 -22.60
N PHE A 189 -15.59 8.74 -21.64
CA PHE A 189 -15.17 7.36 -21.83
C PHE A 189 -16.01 6.43 -20.95
N LEU A 190 -16.04 5.14 -21.30
CA LEU A 190 -16.71 4.07 -20.53
C LEU A 190 -18.19 4.35 -20.21
N GLY A 191 -18.89 5.01 -21.13
CA GLY A 191 -20.31 5.31 -20.99
C GLY A 191 -21.21 4.31 -21.70
N LEU A 192 -22.33 3.96 -21.08
CA LEU A 192 -23.43 3.22 -21.71
C LEU A 192 -24.24 4.10 -22.69
N TYR A 193 -23.91 5.37 -22.83
CA TYR A 193 -24.42 6.26 -23.86
C TYR A 193 -23.35 7.30 -24.22
N GLY A 194 -23.49 7.94 -25.38
CA GLY A 194 -22.45 8.79 -25.98
C GLY A 194 -21.61 8.03 -27.01
N VAL A 195 -20.49 8.63 -27.42
CA VAL A 195 -19.69 8.19 -28.59
C VAL A 195 -19.16 6.76 -28.48
N ASP A 196 -18.78 6.33 -27.27
CA ASP A 196 -18.15 5.03 -27.01
C ASP A 196 -19.13 3.95 -26.51
N SER A 197 -20.44 4.19 -26.66
CA SER A 197 -21.44 3.29 -26.09
C SER A 197 -21.56 1.97 -26.88
N PRO A 198 -21.63 0.82 -26.18
CA PRO A 198 -21.92 -0.47 -26.80
C PRO A 198 -23.42 -0.72 -27.01
N LEU A 199 -24.30 0.23 -26.64
CA LEU A 199 -25.75 0.07 -26.82
C LEU A 199 -26.15 0.24 -28.28
N PRO A 200 -27.26 -0.38 -28.71
CA PRO A 200 -27.80 -0.18 -30.06
C PRO A 200 -28.02 1.29 -30.40
N THR A 201 -27.72 1.68 -31.64
CA THR A 201 -27.79 3.07 -32.11
C THR A 201 -29.15 3.73 -31.85
N ALA A 202 -30.25 2.96 -31.89
CA ALA A 202 -31.59 3.47 -31.60
C ALA A 202 -31.71 4.13 -30.21
N TYR A 203 -31.04 3.57 -29.19
CA TYR A 203 -31.02 4.16 -27.85
C TYR A 203 -30.14 5.41 -27.80
N LEU A 204 -29.04 5.43 -28.55
CA LEU A 204 -28.17 6.60 -28.66
C LEU A 204 -28.86 7.75 -29.38
N ASP A 205 -29.57 7.47 -30.47
CA ASP A 205 -30.36 8.44 -31.20
C ASP A 205 -31.51 8.99 -30.35
N TYR A 206 -32.19 8.13 -29.59
CA TYR A 206 -33.24 8.53 -28.66
C TYR A 206 -32.71 9.52 -27.60
N ILE A 207 -31.53 9.24 -27.03
CA ILE A 207 -30.87 10.11 -26.03
C ILE A 207 -30.35 11.41 -26.66
N THR A 208 -29.68 11.32 -27.81
CA THR A 208 -29.03 12.47 -28.45
C THR A 208 -30.04 13.44 -29.06
N GLN A 209 -31.14 12.94 -29.60
CA GLN A 209 -32.24 13.75 -30.13
C GLN A 209 -33.18 14.28 -29.03
N ARG A 210 -32.90 13.97 -27.76
CA ARG A 210 -33.65 14.44 -26.58
C ARG A 210 -35.15 14.19 -26.68
N HIS A 211 -35.53 12.98 -27.09
CA HIS A 211 -36.93 12.56 -27.10
C HIS A 211 -37.55 12.61 -25.69
N ASP A 212 -38.88 12.70 -25.63
CA ASP A 212 -39.62 12.69 -24.37
C ASP A 212 -39.33 11.40 -23.59
N GLY A 213 -38.75 11.55 -22.40
CA GLY A 213 -38.33 10.43 -21.53
C GLY A 213 -36.84 10.07 -21.57
N HIS A 214 -36.04 10.75 -22.40
CA HIS A 214 -34.58 10.49 -22.47
C HIS A 214 -33.87 10.70 -21.14
N ASP A 215 -34.27 11.69 -20.34
CA ASP A 215 -33.71 11.95 -19.01
C ASP A 215 -33.87 10.76 -18.07
N ALA A 216 -35.03 10.07 -18.13
CA ALA A 216 -35.29 8.89 -17.30
C ALA A 216 -34.45 7.68 -17.74
N VAL A 217 -34.23 7.51 -19.05
CA VAL A 217 -33.35 6.48 -19.59
C VAL A 217 -31.90 6.75 -19.20
N MET A 218 -31.43 7.99 -19.33
CA MET A 218 -30.10 8.40 -18.89
C MET A 218 -29.91 8.19 -17.39
N ALA A 219 -30.87 8.62 -16.57
CA ALA A 219 -30.86 8.44 -15.13
C ALA A 219 -30.73 6.96 -14.73
N PHE A 220 -31.46 6.07 -15.41
CA PHE A 220 -31.35 4.62 -15.24
C PHE A 220 -29.96 4.08 -15.62
N LEU A 221 -29.43 4.47 -16.78
CA LEU A 221 -28.10 4.04 -17.22
C LEU A 221 -26.98 4.58 -16.32
N ASP A 222 -27.16 5.77 -15.75
CA ASP A 222 -26.18 6.44 -14.90
C ASP A 222 -25.91 5.71 -13.59
N ILE A 223 -26.89 4.95 -13.10
CA ILE A 223 -26.72 4.03 -11.97
C ILE A 223 -25.54 3.08 -12.23
N PHE A 224 -25.53 2.47 -13.41
CA PHE A 224 -24.49 1.52 -13.82
C PHE A 224 -23.19 2.24 -14.18
N ASN A 225 -23.29 3.35 -14.94
CA ASN A 225 -22.11 4.10 -15.39
C ASN A 225 -21.26 4.56 -14.20
N HIS A 226 -21.88 5.13 -13.17
CA HIS A 226 -21.11 5.63 -12.04
C HIS A 226 -20.41 4.51 -11.28
N ARG A 227 -21.10 3.39 -11.02
CA ARG A 227 -20.50 2.27 -10.31
C ARG A 227 -19.36 1.66 -11.13
N PHE A 228 -19.55 1.54 -12.44
CA PHE A 228 -18.53 1.04 -13.34
C PHE A 228 -17.28 1.93 -13.34
N ILE A 229 -17.44 3.26 -13.49
CA ILE A 229 -16.34 4.22 -13.52
C ILE A 229 -15.59 4.26 -12.17
N THR A 230 -16.31 4.21 -11.05
CA THR A 230 -15.69 4.18 -9.72
C THR A 230 -14.92 2.88 -9.47
N GLN A 231 -15.48 1.72 -9.82
CA GLN A 231 -14.74 0.45 -9.70
C GLN A 231 -13.54 0.39 -10.64
N TYR A 232 -13.65 0.94 -11.85
CA TYR A 232 -12.53 1.05 -12.78
C TYR A 232 -11.36 1.83 -12.16
N TYR A 233 -11.63 2.99 -11.54
CA TYR A 233 -10.63 3.74 -10.79
C TYR A 233 -10.01 2.93 -9.65
N ARG A 234 -10.82 2.19 -8.88
CA ARG A 234 -10.31 1.35 -7.78
C ARG A 234 -9.41 0.22 -8.27
N ILE A 235 -9.74 -0.41 -9.39
CA ILE A 235 -8.90 -1.44 -10.01
C ILE A 235 -7.55 -0.83 -10.37
N TRP A 236 -7.54 0.33 -11.04
CA TRP A 236 -6.29 1.02 -11.36
C TRP A 236 -5.46 1.34 -10.10
N ARG A 237 -6.11 1.90 -9.06
CA ARG A 237 -5.44 2.22 -7.79
C ARG A 237 -4.86 0.99 -7.09
N LYS A 238 -5.54 -0.16 -7.18
CA LYS A 238 -5.09 -1.43 -6.60
C LYS A 238 -3.80 -1.95 -7.24
N TYR A 239 -3.66 -1.80 -8.57
CA TYR A 239 -2.49 -2.32 -9.29
C TYR A 239 -1.37 -1.27 -9.44
N ASN A 240 -1.64 0.00 -9.16
CA ASN A 240 -0.66 1.07 -9.29
C ASN A 240 -0.03 1.45 -7.93
N TYR A 241 1.08 0.82 -7.58
CA TYR A 241 1.76 1.01 -6.29
C TYR A 241 2.09 2.48 -5.94
N PRO A 242 2.62 3.33 -6.84
CA PRO A 242 2.89 4.73 -6.53
C PRO A 242 1.64 5.53 -6.12
N ALA A 243 0.45 5.13 -6.60
CA ALA A 243 -0.81 5.78 -6.27
C ALA A 243 -1.41 5.30 -4.94
N SER A 244 -1.06 4.08 -4.50
CA SER A 244 -1.53 3.50 -3.24
C SER A 244 -0.51 3.62 -2.11
N PHE A 245 0.72 4.07 -2.39
CA PHE A 245 1.76 4.24 -1.38
C PHE A 245 1.35 5.25 -0.31
N GLU A 246 1.31 4.79 0.93
CA GLU A 246 1.03 5.62 2.10
C GLU A 246 2.32 5.90 2.88
N ALA A 247 2.46 7.15 3.34
CA ALA A 247 3.63 7.56 4.10
C ALA A 247 3.81 6.66 5.33
N GLY A 248 5.02 6.14 5.50
CA GLY A 248 5.30 5.16 6.56
C GLY A 248 5.15 3.70 6.13
N ALA A 249 4.89 3.42 4.86
CA ALA A 249 4.76 2.05 4.33
C ALA A 249 3.57 1.28 4.97
N VAL A 250 2.50 2.01 5.25
CA VAL A 250 1.30 1.48 5.93
C VAL A 250 0.37 0.76 4.95
N ASP A 251 0.54 0.93 3.65
CA ASP A 251 -0.30 0.28 2.64
C ASP A 251 -0.05 -1.24 2.55
N ASP A 252 -1.04 -1.98 2.06
CA ASP A 252 -0.98 -3.45 2.01
C ASP A 252 0.18 -3.97 1.15
N ILE A 253 0.48 -3.30 0.03
CA ILE A 253 1.58 -3.70 -0.86
C ILE A 253 2.92 -3.51 -0.16
N SER A 254 3.13 -2.35 0.47
CA SER A 254 4.30 -2.05 1.28
C SER A 254 4.49 -3.06 2.41
N ARG A 255 3.42 -3.43 3.13
CA ARG A 255 3.48 -4.49 4.15
C ARG A 255 3.88 -5.84 3.56
N CYS A 256 3.36 -6.21 2.39
CA CYS A 256 3.80 -7.42 1.69
C CYS A 256 5.28 -7.36 1.32
N LEU A 257 5.78 -6.21 0.82
CA LEU A 257 7.19 -6.01 0.49
C LEU A 257 8.09 -6.10 1.74
N LEU A 258 7.65 -5.55 2.88
CA LEU A 258 8.32 -5.70 4.18
C LEU A 258 8.30 -7.15 4.66
N GLY A 259 7.23 -7.89 4.36
CA GLY A 259 7.13 -9.34 4.58
C GLY A 259 8.25 -10.11 3.89
N LEU A 260 8.61 -9.76 2.66
CA LEU A 260 9.68 -10.42 1.90
C LEU A 260 11.07 -10.30 2.54
N ILE A 261 11.29 -9.26 3.36
CA ILE A 261 12.56 -9.03 4.07
C ILE A 261 12.49 -9.46 5.55
N GLY A 262 11.42 -10.16 5.95
CA GLY A 262 11.24 -10.66 7.32
C GLY A 262 10.72 -9.62 8.32
N LEU A 263 10.25 -8.47 7.86
CA LEU A 263 9.67 -7.41 8.71
C LEU A 263 8.13 -7.40 8.69
N GLY A 264 7.48 -8.41 8.10
CA GLY A 264 6.02 -8.50 8.04
C GLY A 264 5.35 -9.12 9.27
N ILE A 265 6.10 -9.53 10.30
CA ILE A 265 5.53 -10.12 11.51
C ILE A 265 5.07 -8.98 12.44
N PRO A 266 3.77 -8.91 12.79
CA PRO A 266 3.26 -7.89 13.70
C PRO A 266 4.06 -7.83 15.00
N GLY A 267 4.48 -6.62 15.39
CA GLY A 267 5.30 -6.39 16.58
C GLY A 267 6.81 -6.38 16.34
N SER A 268 7.30 -6.84 15.18
CA SER A 268 8.73 -6.71 14.81
C SER A 268 9.18 -5.25 14.75
N GLU A 269 8.28 -4.37 14.34
CA GLU A 269 8.50 -2.92 14.22
C GLU A 269 8.77 -2.26 15.57
N ASN A 270 8.19 -2.77 16.66
CA ASN A 270 8.36 -2.21 18.02
C ASN A 270 9.80 -2.32 18.53
N HIS A 271 10.60 -3.23 17.96
CA HIS A 271 12.00 -3.42 18.31
C HIS A 271 12.95 -2.54 17.49
N ILE A 272 12.41 -1.75 16.56
CA ILE A 272 13.13 -0.89 15.62
C ILE A 272 12.75 0.56 15.91
N ALA A 273 13.69 1.37 16.41
CA ALA A 273 13.45 2.78 16.73
C ALA A 273 13.40 3.72 15.49
N THR A 274 13.37 3.16 14.28
CA THR A 274 13.41 3.91 13.01
C THR A 274 12.24 3.53 12.12
N PRO A 275 11.71 4.46 11.29
CA PRO A 275 10.62 4.16 10.37
C PRO A 275 10.96 2.99 9.43
N VAL A 276 10.06 2.00 9.38
CA VAL A 276 10.25 0.76 8.63
C VAL A 276 10.28 1.00 7.11
N SER A 277 9.65 2.09 6.65
CA SER A 277 9.67 2.54 5.26
C SER A 277 11.07 2.70 4.67
N ARG A 278 12.08 3.00 5.49
CA ARG A 278 13.48 3.10 5.05
C ARG A 278 14.02 1.76 4.52
N PHE A 279 13.52 0.63 5.02
CA PHE A 279 13.94 -0.69 4.55
C PHE A 279 13.40 -1.01 3.16
N LEU A 280 12.34 -0.33 2.68
CA LEU A 280 11.88 -0.50 1.30
C LEU A 280 12.93 -0.08 0.28
N ALA A 281 13.72 0.96 0.58
CA ALA A 281 14.84 1.38 -0.26
C ALA A 281 15.97 0.32 -0.32
N LEU A 282 16.04 -0.55 0.69
CA LEU A 282 17.07 -1.58 0.85
C LEU A 282 16.55 -2.98 0.53
N LEU A 283 15.35 -3.10 -0.06
CA LEU A 283 14.69 -4.37 -0.28
C LEU A 283 15.54 -5.34 -1.11
N SER A 284 16.17 -4.84 -2.17
CA SER A 284 17.06 -5.63 -3.04
C SER A 284 18.22 -6.27 -2.27
N VAL A 285 18.84 -5.49 -1.39
CA VAL A 285 20.00 -5.89 -0.57
C VAL A 285 19.58 -6.84 0.57
N MET A 286 18.43 -6.58 1.18
CA MET A 286 17.96 -7.34 2.35
C MET A 286 17.38 -8.71 1.99
N ARG A 287 16.85 -8.86 0.77
CA ARG A 287 16.28 -10.13 0.26
C ARG A 287 17.32 -11.23 0.14
N LEU A 288 18.59 -10.88 -0.09
CA LEU A 288 19.66 -11.87 -0.21
C LEU A 288 19.88 -12.58 1.14
N PRO A 289 20.20 -13.88 1.18
CA PRO A 289 20.49 -14.58 2.44
C PRO A 289 21.85 -14.16 3.02
N THR A 290 22.81 -13.83 2.15
CA THR A 290 24.14 -13.38 2.52
C THR A 290 24.15 -11.89 2.87
N ARG A 291 25.08 -11.49 3.74
CA ARG A 291 25.29 -10.09 4.13
C ARG A 291 26.61 -9.63 3.56
N THR A 292 26.56 -8.74 2.58
CA THR A 292 27.72 -8.29 1.81
C THR A 292 28.22 -6.95 2.31
N ALA A 293 29.49 -6.66 2.02
CA ALA A 293 30.08 -5.34 2.26
C ALA A 293 29.29 -4.22 1.55
N GLU A 294 28.87 -4.47 0.31
CA GLU A 294 28.04 -3.57 -0.48
C GLU A 294 26.72 -3.24 0.23
N GLY A 295 26.11 -4.22 0.89
CA GLY A 295 24.89 -3.98 1.64
C GLY A 295 25.10 -3.02 2.81
N VAL A 296 26.20 -3.17 3.56
CA VAL A 296 26.57 -2.24 4.63
C VAL A 296 26.85 -0.84 4.07
N THR A 297 27.54 -0.73 2.94
CA THR A 297 27.77 0.54 2.24
C THR A 297 26.46 1.18 1.80
N ALA A 298 25.49 0.40 1.31
CA ALA A 298 24.17 0.89 0.94
C ALA A 298 23.37 1.43 2.14
N LEU A 299 23.51 0.82 3.33
CA LEU A 299 22.91 1.35 4.57
C LEU A 299 23.43 2.76 4.87
N VAL A 300 24.75 2.97 4.74
CA VAL A 300 25.38 4.28 4.97
C VAL A 300 24.92 5.28 3.92
N GLY A 301 24.94 4.89 2.64
CA GLY A 301 24.52 5.78 1.55
C GLY A 301 23.06 6.22 1.64
N LEU A 302 22.18 5.36 2.18
CA LEU A 302 20.79 5.74 2.45
C LEU A 302 20.67 6.81 3.55
N LEU A 303 21.50 6.73 4.60
CA LEU A 303 21.45 7.65 5.72
C LEU A 303 22.17 8.97 5.44
N ALA A 304 23.31 8.91 4.75
CA ALA A 304 24.23 10.02 4.54
C ALA A 304 24.84 9.93 3.13
N PRO A 305 24.19 10.52 2.12
CA PRO A 305 24.61 10.42 0.71
C PRO A 305 26.01 10.97 0.42
N LEU A 306 26.52 11.91 1.25
CA LEU A 306 27.85 12.50 1.06
C LEU A 306 28.95 11.73 1.80
N THR A 307 28.57 10.79 2.68
CA THR A 307 29.51 9.98 3.44
C THR A 307 29.96 8.77 2.62
N LYS A 308 31.28 8.62 2.45
CA LYS A 308 31.87 7.42 1.85
C LYS A 308 32.07 6.34 2.90
N ALA A 309 31.62 5.12 2.61
CA ALA A 309 31.81 3.95 3.47
C ALA A 309 32.76 2.93 2.82
N THR A 310 33.62 2.33 3.64
CA THR A 310 34.49 1.23 3.25
C THR A 310 34.45 0.15 4.32
N VAL A 311 34.20 -1.09 3.90
CA VAL A 311 34.16 -2.26 4.77
C VAL A 311 35.45 -3.03 4.61
N VAL A 312 36.18 -3.22 5.71
CA VAL A 312 37.35 -4.10 5.77
C VAL A 312 36.91 -5.40 6.46
N PRO A 313 36.94 -6.54 5.76
CA PRO A 313 36.66 -7.82 6.37
C PRO A 313 37.80 -8.24 7.30
N HIS A 314 37.53 -9.20 8.18
CA HIS A 314 38.51 -9.81 9.07
C HIS A 314 39.24 -8.84 10.01
N ASP A 315 38.49 -7.96 10.68
CA ASP A 315 39.06 -7.02 11.66
C ASP A 315 39.48 -7.79 12.93
N PRO A 316 40.77 -7.78 13.30
CA PRO A 316 41.24 -8.55 14.44
C PRO A 316 40.68 -8.04 15.76
N GLN A 317 40.21 -8.97 16.60
CA GLN A 317 39.69 -8.69 17.93
C GLN A 317 40.38 -9.58 18.98
N PRO A 318 40.87 -9.00 20.08
CA PRO A 318 41.31 -9.79 21.23
C PRO A 318 40.11 -10.42 21.95
N VAL A 319 40.20 -11.72 22.23
CA VAL A 319 39.23 -12.51 22.98
C VAL A 319 39.91 -13.07 24.21
N ILE A 320 39.32 -12.87 25.39
CA ILE A 320 39.85 -13.40 26.65
C ILE A 320 39.55 -14.90 26.70
N LEU A 321 40.58 -15.71 26.98
CA LEU A 321 40.45 -17.15 27.10
C LEU A 321 40.02 -17.50 28.54
N PRO A 322 38.86 -18.17 28.74
CA PRO A 322 38.38 -18.49 30.08
C PRO A 322 39.28 -19.52 30.80
N ALA A 323 39.87 -20.45 30.04
CA ALA A 323 40.82 -21.43 30.52
C ALA A 323 42.09 -21.39 29.65
N PRO A 324 43.12 -20.60 30.01
CA PRO A 324 44.35 -20.54 29.24
C PRO A 324 45.11 -21.86 29.34
N ALA A 325 45.66 -22.35 28.23
CA ALA A 325 46.47 -23.55 28.24
C ALA A 325 47.81 -23.28 28.95
N GLY A 326 48.22 -24.21 29.82
CA GLY A 326 49.50 -24.16 30.53
C GLY A 326 50.40 -25.33 30.17
N LEU A 327 51.71 -25.11 30.12
CA LEU A 327 52.70 -26.17 29.88
C LEU A 327 53.11 -26.84 31.21
N SER A 328 52.14 -27.42 31.93
CA SER A 328 52.38 -28.10 33.21
C SER A 328 52.05 -29.59 33.13
N LYS A 329 52.62 -30.41 34.03
CA LYS A 329 52.31 -31.85 34.12
C LYS A 329 50.81 -32.13 34.38
N ASN A 330 50.11 -31.19 35.01
CA ASN A 330 48.68 -31.29 35.36
C ASN A 330 47.75 -30.74 34.27
N SER A 331 48.28 -30.02 33.28
CA SER A 331 47.51 -29.42 32.19
C SER A 331 48.06 -29.87 30.84
N ARG A 332 47.80 -31.13 30.47
CA ARG A 332 48.25 -31.68 29.18
C ARG A 332 47.51 -30.97 28.04
N ILE A 333 48.27 -30.45 27.08
CA ILE A 333 47.75 -29.77 25.89
C ILE A 333 47.62 -30.77 24.76
N SER A 334 46.47 -30.83 24.10
CA SER A 334 46.29 -31.61 22.87
C SER A 334 46.46 -30.71 21.65
N LEU A 335 47.42 -31.04 20.77
CA LEU A 335 47.62 -30.30 19.52
C LEU A 335 46.46 -30.46 18.53
N LYS A 336 45.64 -31.52 18.69
CA LYS A 336 44.43 -31.74 17.88
C LYS A 336 43.41 -30.61 18.04
N THR A 337 43.34 -29.98 19.22
CA THR A 337 42.36 -28.93 19.52
C THR A 337 42.86 -27.52 19.21
N ARG A 338 44.08 -27.36 18.66
CA ARG A 338 44.71 -26.05 18.36
C ARG A 338 44.62 -25.07 19.54
N THR A 339 44.85 -25.59 20.74
CA THR A 339 44.72 -24.84 22.00
C THR A 339 45.74 -23.72 22.04
N LEU A 340 45.26 -22.52 22.37
CA LEU A 340 46.07 -21.30 22.39
C LEU A 340 46.74 -21.14 23.76
N LEU A 341 48.01 -20.71 23.74
CA LEU A 341 48.75 -20.30 24.93
C LEU A 341 48.46 -18.83 25.23
N GLY A 342 48.51 -18.45 26.51
CA GLY A 342 48.33 -17.07 26.96
C GLY A 342 46.89 -16.75 27.40
N ARG A 343 46.68 -15.52 27.90
CA ARG A 343 45.39 -15.06 28.46
C ARG A 343 44.40 -14.59 27.39
N THR A 344 44.86 -14.35 26.17
CA THR A 344 44.07 -13.78 25.08
C THR A 344 44.35 -14.49 23.77
N GLY A 345 43.29 -14.83 23.03
CA GLY A 345 43.37 -15.23 21.63
C GLY A 345 42.97 -14.07 20.71
N THR A 346 43.22 -14.23 19.41
CA THR A 346 42.81 -13.27 18.38
C THR A 346 41.74 -13.91 17.51
N ASP A 347 40.59 -13.26 17.40
CA ASP A 347 39.53 -13.60 16.46
C ASP A 347 39.54 -12.63 15.28
N VAL A 348 39.46 -13.17 14.06
CA VAL A 348 39.42 -12.41 12.80
C VAL A 348 38.19 -12.76 11.97
N ASN A 349 37.26 -13.57 12.46
CA ASN A 349 36.13 -14.05 11.68
C ASN A 349 34.79 -13.46 12.12
N SER A 350 34.68 -13.00 13.37
CA SER A 350 33.41 -12.48 13.90
C SER A 350 33.21 -10.97 13.73
N GLN A 351 34.26 -10.24 13.34
CA GLN A 351 34.25 -8.77 13.33
C GLN A 351 34.67 -8.19 11.97
N LEU A 352 33.94 -7.17 11.53
CA LEU A 352 34.30 -6.30 10.41
C LEU A 352 34.62 -4.88 10.90
N LEU A 353 35.40 -4.16 10.11
CA LEU A 353 35.68 -2.74 10.33
C LEU A 353 34.97 -1.90 9.28
N LEU A 354 34.05 -1.05 9.73
CA LEU A 354 33.38 -0.05 8.90
C LEU A 354 34.08 1.30 9.08
N LYS A 355 34.71 1.78 8.01
CA LYS A 355 35.33 3.09 7.91
C LYS A 355 34.38 4.04 7.19
N LEU A 356 34.07 5.15 7.83
CA LEU A 356 33.26 6.23 7.29
C LEU A 356 34.16 7.44 7.02
N TYR A 357 33.92 8.14 5.92
CA TYR A 357 34.60 9.39 5.59
C TYR A 357 33.58 10.44 5.16
N THR A 358 33.61 11.62 5.78
CA THR A 358 32.74 12.74 5.41
C THR A 358 33.49 14.07 5.50
N GLU A 359 33.17 14.96 4.57
CA GLU A 359 33.63 16.37 4.55
C GLU A 359 32.48 17.33 4.88
N ASP A 360 31.24 16.82 4.99
CA ASP A 360 30.07 17.64 5.26
C ASP A 360 29.90 17.88 6.77
N ALA A 361 29.68 19.14 7.13
CA ALA A 361 29.56 19.56 8.53
C ALA A 361 28.25 19.11 9.20
N ALA A 362 27.18 18.88 8.43
CA ALA A 362 25.91 18.39 8.97
C ALA A 362 25.97 16.88 9.23
N GLU A 363 26.45 16.10 8.26
CA GLU A 363 26.66 14.66 8.40
C GLU A 363 27.69 14.35 9.49
N ALA A 364 28.81 15.08 9.53
CA ALA A 364 29.81 14.93 10.59
C ALA A 364 29.20 15.03 12.00
N ARG A 365 28.35 16.04 12.24
CA ARG A 365 27.65 16.20 13.52
C ARG A 365 26.67 15.07 13.80
N GLY A 366 26.00 14.55 12.76
CA GLY A 366 25.08 13.42 12.88
C GLY A 366 25.77 12.09 13.20
N TRP A 367 27.02 11.91 12.76
CA TRP A 367 27.82 10.70 13.00
C TRP A 367 28.48 10.64 14.38
N LEU A 368 28.75 11.79 15.01
CA LEU A 368 29.34 11.82 16.34
C LEU A 368 28.43 11.12 17.37
N PRO A 369 28.99 10.53 18.45
CA PRO A 369 28.22 9.82 19.46
C PRO A 369 27.04 10.64 20.02
N GLY A 370 25.83 10.08 19.89
CA GLY A 370 24.58 10.74 20.28
C GLY A 370 23.90 11.54 19.15
N GLY A 371 24.48 11.56 17.95
CA GLY A 371 23.81 12.04 16.74
C GLY A 371 22.80 11.03 16.20
N GLN A 372 21.87 11.52 15.38
CA GLN A 372 20.78 10.71 14.82
C GLN A 372 21.32 9.68 13.80
N LEU A 373 22.25 10.07 12.92
CA LEU A 373 22.80 9.16 11.89
C LEU A 373 23.51 7.95 12.52
N HIS A 374 24.27 8.19 13.59
CA HIS A 374 24.92 7.12 14.34
C HIS A 374 23.90 6.15 14.94
N SER A 375 22.84 6.66 15.59
CA SER A 375 21.78 5.83 16.18
C SER A 375 21.01 5.05 15.12
N ASP A 376 20.65 5.71 14.02
CA ASP A 376 19.94 5.10 12.89
C ASP A 376 20.78 4.00 12.23
N LEU A 377 22.08 4.22 12.04
CA LEU A 377 22.98 3.20 11.49
C LEU A 377 23.05 1.97 12.39
N LEU A 378 23.11 2.13 13.71
CA LEU A 378 23.11 0.99 14.63
C LEU A 378 21.82 0.18 14.53
N VAL A 379 20.66 0.83 14.34
CA VAL A 379 19.38 0.14 14.13
C VAL A 379 19.37 -0.59 12.79
N LEU A 380 19.83 0.03 11.71
CA LEU A 380 19.92 -0.62 10.40
C LEU A 380 20.88 -1.82 10.41
N LEU A 381 22.04 -1.68 11.05
CA LEU A 381 22.98 -2.79 11.24
C LEU A 381 22.37 -3.91 12.09
N ARG A 382 21.51 -3.56 13.05
CA ARG A 382 20.78 -4.55 13.85
C ARG A 382 19.86 -5.41 13.01
N VAL A 383 19.11 -4.81 12.10
CA VAL A 383 18.21 -5.57 11.22
C VAL A 383 19.00 -6.31 10.13
N TYR A 384 20.05 -5.69 9.58
CA TYR A 384 20.83 -6.28 8.50
C TYR A 384 21.77 -7.40 9.00
N LEU A 385 22.72 -7.10 9.88
CA LEU A 385 23.69 -8.08 10.38
C LEU A 385 23.10 -8.98 11.45
N GLY A 386 22.16 -8.46 12.26
CA GLY A 386 21.62 -9.19 13.42
C GLY A 386 22.74 -9.63 14.35
N TRP A 387 22.69 -10.89 14.74
CA TRP A 387 23.72 -11.57 15.55
C TRP A 387 24.89 -12.18 14.75
N ARG A 388 24.89 -12.12 13.41
CA ARG A 388 25.83 -12.89 12.58
C ARG A 388 27.26 -12.37 12.67
N CYS A 389 27.42 -11.06 12.68
CA CYS A 389 28.72 -10.39 12.65
C CYS A 389 28.67 -9.09 13.45
N GLN A 390 29.79 -8.75 14.06
CA GLN A 390 29.97 -7.52 14.83
C GLN A 390 30.70 -6.49 13.97
N ALA A 391 30.40 -5.20 14.16
CA ALA A 391 31.02 -4.14 13.37
C ALA A 391 31.70 -3.12 14.27
N ARG A 392 32.99 -2.86 14.03
CA ARG A 392 33.71 -1.73 14.63
C ARG A 392 33.59 -0.52 13.71
N LEU A 393 33.21 0.61 14.28
CA LEU A 393 32.87 1.82 13.55
C LEU A 393 33.96 2.87 13.74
N GLN A 394 34.51 3.37 12.63
CA GLN A 394 35.47 4.47 12.59
C GLN A 394 35.00 5.57 11.66
N LEU A 395 35.24 6.82 12.03
CA LEU A 395 34.91 8.00 11.24
C LEU A 395 36.16 8.84 11.03
N THR A 396 36.52 9.06 9.77
CA THR A 396 37.61 9.95 9.37
C THR A 396 37.01 11.23 8.80
N LEU A 397 37.41 12.39 9.34
CA LEU A 397 36.90 13.68 8.88
C LEU A 397 37.92 14.81 9.11
N PRO A 398 37.81 15.94 8.40
CA PRO A 398 38.67 17.11 8.61
C PRO A 398 38.58 17.66 10.04
N VAL A 399 39.71 18.04 10.64
CA VAL A 399 39.75 18.53 12.03
C VAL A 399 38.89 19.78 12.25
N SER A 400 38.68 20.58 11.20
CA SER A 400 37.80 21.75 11.20
C SER A 400 36.34 21.43 11.56
N LEU A 401 35.87 20.19 11.32
CA LEU A 401 34.48 19.78 11.59
C LEU A 401 34.29 19.22 13.01
N LEU A 402 35.36 18.99 13.76
CA LEU A 402 35.26 18.48 15.12
C LEU A 402 34.84 19.59 16.10
N PRO A 403 33.95 19.29 17.06
CA PRO A 403 33.63 20.24 18.11
C PRO A 403 34.87 20.52 18.96
N ALA A 404 35.08 21.79 19.32
CA ALA A 404 36.15 22.16 20.24
C ALA A 404 35.95 21.47 21.60
N ALA A 405 36.97 20.79 22.10
CA ALA A 405 36.93 20.15 23.41
C ALA A 405 36.87 21.22 24.52
N ARG A 406 35.66 21.56 24.97
CA ARG A 406 35.40 22.50 26.07
C ARG A 406 34.79 21.74 27.26
N LEU A 407 35.28 22.04 28.47
CA LEU A 407 34.67 21.56 29.72
C LEU A 407 33.25 22.13 29.84
N GLY A 408 32.24 21.26 30.00
CA GLY A 408 30.84 21.67 30.10
C GLY A 408 29.86 20.59 29.60
N LYS A 409 28.60 20.98 29.33
CA LYS A 409 27.50 20.08 28.88
C LYS A 409 27.65 19.53 27.45
N GLN A 410 28.81 19.64 26.81
CA GLN A 410 29.02 19.11 25.47
C GLN A 410 29.30 17.60 25.52
N ARG A 411 28.78 16.86 24.53
CA ARG A 411 28.90 15.39 24.39
C ARG A 411 30.29 14.97 23.88
N VAL A 412 31.34 15.45 24.53
CA VAL A 412 32.72 15.07 24.20
C VAL A 412 33.09 13.85 25.04
N GLN A 413 33.33 12.72 24.39
CA GLN A 413 33.77 11.49 25.05
C GLN A 413 35.30 11.44 25.01
N ILE A 414 35.89 11.29 26.20
CA ILE A 414 37.33 11.06 26.38
C ILE A 414 37.74 9.86 25.50
N SER A 415 38.93 9.94 24.89
CA SER A 415 39.51 8.96 23.95
C SER A 415 38.78 8.77 22.60
N ARG A 416 37.68 9.47 22.36
CA ARG A 416 36.90 9.35 21.12
C ARG A 416 36.82 10.68 20.38
N THR A 417 36.18 11.68 20.98
CA THR A 417 35.89 12.97 20.31
C THR A 417 36.63 14.16 20.92
N GLY A 418 37.29 13.99 22.07
CA GLY A 418 38.01 15.05 22.78
C GLY A 418 39.41 15.29 22.24
N ILE A 419 39.53 15.92 21.08
CA ILE A 419 40.82 16.37 20.55
C ILE A 419 41.17 17.72 21.15
N LEU A 420 42.30 17.77 21.86
CA LEU A 420 42.86 19.03 22.36
C LEU A 420 43.63 19.70 21.22
N ARG A 421 43.28 20.97 20.96
CA ARG A 421 43.97 21.76 19.95
C ARG A 421 45.31 22.24 20.53
N ALA A 422 46.40 21.99 19.82
CA ALA A 422 47.75 22.38 20.25
C ALA A 422 47.95 23.92 20.33
N SER A 423 47.18 24.68 19.55
CA SER A 423 47.13 26.15 19.62
C SER A 423 45.78 26.68 19.14
N PHE A 424 45.17 27.61 19.87
CA PHE A 424 43.88 28.23 19.51
C PHE A 424 43.94 29.08 18.23
N ALA A 425 45.14 29.45 17.74
CA ALA A 425 45.34 30.39 16.64
C ALA A 425 45.60 29.74 15.26
N ALA A 426 46.09 28.49 15.19
CA ALA A 426 46.46 27.87 13.90
C ALA A 426 45.28 27.13 13.24
N PRO A 427 44.94 27.37 11.95
CA PRO A 427 43.90 26.60 11.27
C PRO A 427 44.25 25.11 11.31
N ALA A 428 43.29 24.27 11.74
CA ALA A 428 43.52 22.85 11.90
C ALA A 428 43.47 22.16 10.52
N THR A 429 44.61 22.06 9.85
CA THR A 429 44.79 21.31 8.60
C THR A 429 45.06 19.84 8.89
N GLY A 430 44.24 18.96 8.31
CA GLY A 430 44.40 17.50 8.41
C GLY A 430 43.07 16.77 8.61
N THR A 431 43.11 15.45 8.48
CA THR A 431 41.99 14.57 8.82
C THR A 431 42.30 13.81 10.10
N VAL A 432 41.27 13.52 10.90
CA VAL A 432 41.41 12.67 12.09
C VAL A 432 40.40 11.54 12.04
N THR A 433 40.85 10.37 12.45
CA THR A 433 40.03 9.17 12.62
C THR A 433 39.58 9.03 14.07
N VAL A 434 38.27 9.08 14.28
CA VAL A 434 37.58 8.94 15.56
C VAL A 434 36.89 7.57 15.65
N SER A 435 36.88 6.96 16.84
CA SER A 435 36.14 5.72 17.10
C SER A 435 34.67 6.00 17.43
N LEU A 436 33.77 5.61 16.51
CA LEU A 436 32.31 5.72 16.70
C LEU A 436 31.72 4.56 17.50
N GLY A 437 32.50 3.50 17.72
CA GLY A 437 32.21 2.46 18.69
C GLY A 437 32.07 1.10 18.05
N ARG A 438 31.18 0.27 18.61
CA ARG A 438 30.99 -1.09 18.16
C ARG A 438 29.51 -1.44 18.17
N TYR A 439 29.07 -2.02 17.06
CA TYR A 439 27.78 -2.71 16.96
C TYR A 439 27.96 -4.16 17.41
N GLN A 440 27.15 -4.57 18.39
CA GLN A 440 27.04 -5.95 18.87
C GLN A 440 25.56 -6.30 18.99
N GLY A 441 25.11 -7.29 18.22
CA GLY A 441 23.70 -7.71 18.23
C GLY A 441 23.29 -8.44 19.51
N LEU A 442 24.23 -9.15 20.14
CA LEU A 442 24.06 -9.81 21.43
C LEU A 442 25.12 -9.31 22.39
N ILE A 443 24.68 -8.96 23.60
CA ILE A 443 25.58 -8.66 24.71
C ILE A 443 25.96 -10.01 25.34
N PRO A 444 27.26 -10.34 25.45
CA PRO A 444 27.70 -11.53 26.17
C PRO A 444 27.14 -11.52 27.59
N ALA A 445 26.65 -12.65 28.07
CA ALA A 445 26.22 -12.77 29.46
C ALA A 445 27.45 -12.63 30.38
N PHE A 446 27.74 -11.41 30.84
CA PHE A 446 28.82 -11.14 31.79
C PHE A 446 28.53 -11.66 33.21
N SER A 447 27.31 -12.14 33.45
CA SER A 447 26.85 -12.66 34.73
C SER A 447 26.53 -14.15 34.59
N ILE A 448 27.54 -15.00 34.79
CA ILE A 448 27.33 -16.35 35.33
C ILE A 448 26.92 -16.15 36.80
N ARG A 449 25.71 -15.63 37.05
CA ARG A 449 25.07 -15.79 38.35
C ARG A 449 24.03 -16.89 38.18
N ASN A 450 24.35 -18.04 38.77
CA ASN A 450 23.44 -19.14 39.09
C ASN A 450 22.54 -19.64 37.97
N ARG A 451 23.11 -20.44 37.06
CA ARG A 451 22.36 -21.52 36.39
C ARG A 451 22.99 -22.88 36.76
N GLU A 452 23.16 -23.13 38.05
CA GLU A 452 23.55 -24.46 38.55
C GLU A 452 22.37 -25.45 38.66
N SER A 453 21.23 -25.16 38.03
CA SER A 453 20.11 -26.12 37.95
C SER A 453 19.38 -26.02 36.61
N MET A 454 20.03 -26.41 35.51
CA MET A 454 19.29 -26.79 34.29
C MET A 454 19.14 -28.31 34.30
N THR A 455 17.98 -28.79 34.73
CA THR A 455 17.55 -30.17 34.48
C THR A 455 17.42 -30.35 32.97
N HIS A 456 18.39 -31.02 32.35
CA HIS A 456 18.24 -31.47 30.97
C HIS A 456 17.17 -32.57 30.94
N VAL A 457 16.19 -32.45 30.05
CA VAL A 457 15.22 -33.52 29.80
C VAL A 457 15.96 -34.64 29.08
N SER A 458 16.40 -35.65 29.83
CA SER A 458 16.98 -36.86 29.27
C SER A 458 15.86 -37.77 28.78
N TYR A 459 15.68 -37.85 27.47
CA TYR A 459 14.90 -38.93 26.87
C TYR A 459 15.80 -40.16 26.80
N SER A 460 15.54 -41.15 27.64
CA SER A 460 16.11 -42.50 27.50
C SER A 460 15.46 -43.19 26.30
N PHE A 461 16.24 -43.43 25.25
CA PHE A 461 15.85 -44.24 24.10
C PHE A 461 16.11 -45.72 24.35
#